data_AF-A0A662KE19-F1
#
_entry.id   AF-A0A662KE19-F1
#
_cell.length_a   1.000
_cell.length_b   1.000
_cell.length_c   1.000
_cell.angle_alpha   90.00
_cell.angle_beta   90.00
_cell.angle_gamma   90.00
#
_symmetry.space_group_name_H-M   'P 1'
#
loop_
_entity.id
_entity.type
_entity.pdbx_description
1 polymer ?
#
loop_
_entity_poly.entity_id
_entity_poly.type
_entity_poly.pdbx_seq_one_letter_code
_entity_poly.pdbx_strand_id
1 'polypeptide(L)'
;MCAELSELKERMLRLLEEDREFRYAVAGYLGVLEVLKRLDGIEAEQAKLREETKRVWEEIARLREEQVKMREDFNKRFEAHERELKALREDMKALREDFNRMQMTIESILRELKSIDTRLTRVERTLEKSSSSYLA
;
A
#
# COMPACT_ATOMS: atom_id res chain seq x y z
N MET A 1 30.78 71.61 18.44
CA MET A 1 30.32 70.28 17.98
C MET A 1 31.19 69.11 18.43
N CYS A 2 32.40 68.87 17.90
CA CYS A 2 33.20 67.70 18.34
C CYS A 2 33.67 67.77 19.81
N ALA A 3 34.03 68.96 20.30
CA ALA A 3 34.44 69.15 21.69
C ALA A 3 33.29 68.88 22.68
N GLU A 4 32.09 69.42 22.40
CA GLU A 4 30.90 69.25 23.26
C GLU A 4 30.42 67.80 23.35
N LEU A 5 30.52 67.03 22.25
CA LEU A 5 30.16 65.61 22.25
C LEU A 5 31.13 64.77 23.09
N SER A 6 32.43 65.07 23.04
CA SER A 6 33.43 64.41 23.90
C SER A 6 33.22 64.74 25.37
N GLU A 7 32.93 66.00 25.70
CA GLU A 7 32.60 66.42 27.06
C GLU A 7 31.35 65.68 27.60
N LEU A 8 30.31 65.54 26.79
CA LEU A 8 29.11 64.80 27.16
C LEU A 8 29.41 63.32 27.43
N LYS A 9 30.20 62.67 26.57
CA LYS A 9 30.59 61.25 26.74
C LYS A 9 31.40 61.05 28.01
N GLU A 10 32.39 61.91 28.29
CA GLU A 10 33.14 61.84 29.55
C GLU A 10 32.25 62.00 30.77
N ARG A 11 31.27 62.90 30.71
CA ARG A 11 30.32 63.12 31.80
C ARG A 11 29.40 61.92 32.01
N MET A 12 28.96 61.26 30.93
CA MET A 12 28.18 60.01 31.01
C MET A 12 29.02 58.86 31.58
N LEU A 13 30.30 58.75 31.22
CA LEU A 13 31.20 57.73 31.77
C LEU A 13 31.45 57.94 33.27
N ARG A 14 31.68 59.20 33.70
CA ARG A 14 31.76 59.53 35.13
C ARG A 14 30.48 59.18 35.89
N LEU A 15 29.30 59.51 35.34
CA LEU A 15 28.02 59.10 35.95
C LEU A 15 27.87 57.59 36.05
N LEU A 16 28.35 56.82 35.05
CA LEU A 16 28.37 55.36 35.15
C LEU A 16 29.29 54.88 36.28
N GLU A 17 30.43 55.52 36.51
CA GLU A 17 31.41 55.12 37.54
C GLU A 17 31.04 55.55 38.96
N GLU A 18 30.40 56.72 39.11
CA GLU A 18 30.17 57.35 40.41
C GLU A 18 28.71 57.23 40.88
N ASP A 19 27.74 57.26 39.96
CA ASP A 19 26.31 57.21 40.29
C ASP A 19 25.72 55.80 40.14
N ARG A 20 25.29 55.25 41.28
CA ARG A 20 24.72 53.90 41.37
C ARG A 20 23.33 53.80 40.73
N GLU A 21 22.45 54.77 40.95
CA GLU A 21 21.09 54.74 40.39
C GLU A 21 21.14 54.87 38.87
N PHE A 22 21.95 55.78 38.37
CA PHE A 22 22.17 55.96 36.94
C PHE A 22 22.73 54.69 36.29
N ARG A 23 23.73 54.05 36.88
CA ARG A 23 24.31 52.79 36.38
C ARG A 23 23.28 51.68 36.27
N TYR A 24 22.45 51.49 37.29
CA TYR A 24 21.40 50.46 37.26
C TYR A 24 20.29 50.78 36.26
N ALA A 25 19.91 52.06 36.11
CA ALA A 25 18.95 52.45 35.09
C ALA A 25 19.47 52.14 33.68
N VAL A 26 20.70 52.53 33.37
CA VAL A 26 21.33 52.26 32.07
C VAL A 26 21.49 50.76 31.83
N ALA A 27 21.95 49.99 32.83
CA ALA A 27 22.04 48.54 32.74
C ALA A 27 20.67 47.87 32.54
N GLY A 28 19.62 48.39 33.18
CA GLY A 28 18.24 47.95 32.99
C GLY A 28 17.75 48.20 31.57
N TYR A 29 17.92 49.43 31.04
CA TYR A 29 17.54 49.75 29.66
C TYR A 29 18.29 48.90 28.63
N LEU A 30 19.62 48.76 28.76
CA LEU A 30 20.42 47.91 27.87
C LEU A 30 20.02 46.43 27.98
N GLY A 31 19.80 45.94 29.20
CA GLY A 31 19.36 44.56 29.44
C GLY A 31 18.01 44.26 28.81
N VAL A 32 17.02 45.14 28.99
CA VAL A 32 15.68 45.00 28.39
C VAL A 32 15.76 45.08 26.86
N LEU A 33 16.57 45.99 26.31
CA LEU A 33 16.74 46.12 24.87
C LEU A 33 17.32 44.85 24.24
N GLU A 34 18.28 44.20 24.90
CA GLU A 34 18.85 42.94 24.44
C GLU A 34 17.85 41.78 24.53
N VAL A 35 17.03 41.74 25.60
CA VAL A 35 15.95 40.75 25.73
C VAL A 35 14.92 40.90 24.61
N LEU A 36 14.50 42.12 24.28
CA LEU A 36 13.54 42.37 23.20
C LEU A 36 14.07 41.90 21.84
N LYS A 37 15.33 42.19 21.50
CA LYS A 37 15.95 41.69 20.26
C LYS A 37 15.95 40.16 20.18
N ARG A 38 16.21 39.48 21.30
CA ARG A 38 16.15 38.01 21.36
C ARG A 38 14.72 37.50 21.21
N LEU A 39 13.72 38.20 21.75
CA LEU A 39 12.31 37.86 21.57
C LEU A 39 11.87 38.01 20.11
N ASP A 40 12.28 39.07 19.42
CA ASP A 40 12.00 39.24 17.99
C ASP A 40 12.58 38.07 17.16
N GLY A 41 13.80 37.65 17.49
CA GLY A 41 14.43 36.49 16.86
C GLY A 41 13.66 35.18 17.13
N ILE A 42 13.21 34.98 18.37
CA ILE A 42 12.40 33.81 18.74
C ILE A 42 11.05 33.83 18.02
N GLU A 43 10.40 35.00 17.91
CA GLU A 43 9.12 35.14 17.21
C GLU A 43 9.26 34.76 15.73
N ALA A 44 10.34 35.21 15.07
CA ALA A 44 10.63 34.86 13.69
C ALA A 44 10.85 33.34 13.51
N GLU A 45 11.60 32.71 14.40
CA GLU A 45 11.80 31.24 14.36
C GLU A 45 10.50 30.48 14.66
N GLN A 46 9.68 30.95 15.60
CA GLN A 46 8.36 30.38 15.88
C GLN A 46 7.43 30.47 14.66
N ALA A 47 7.47 31.57 13.91
CA ALA A 47 6.70 31.71 12.68
C ALA A 47 7.12 30.68 11.61
N LYS A 48 8.43 30.49 11.41
CA LYS A 48 8.95 29.47 10.49
C LYS A 48 8.55 28.06 10.90
N LEU A 49 8.70 27.71 12.18
CA LEU A 49 8.30 26.40 12.70
C LEU A 49 6.81 26.12 12.49
N ARG A 50 5.96 27.14 12.64
CA ARG A 50 4.51 27.00 12.37
C ARG A 50 4.22 26.76 10.89
N GLU A 51 4.95 27.42 9.99
CA GLU A 51 4.83 27.19 8.56
C GLU A 51 5.28 25.78 8.17
N GLU A 52 6.43 25.33 8.67
CA GLU A 52 6.92 23.95 8.46
C GLU A 52 5.93 22.92 9.00
N THR A 53 5.42 23.13 10.22
CA THR A 53 4.39 22.27 10.82
C THR A 53 3.15 22.19 9.94
N LYS A 54 2.69 23.32 9.38
CA LYS A 54 1.55 23.35 8.46
C LYS A 54 1.84 22.52 7.20
N ARG A 55 3.01 22.67 6.59
CA ARG A 55 3.42 21.91 5.39
C ARG A 55 3.45 20.40 5.66
N VAL A 56 3.97 20.00 6.83
CA VAL A 56 3.96 18.59 7.27
C VAL A 56 2.52 18.06 7.39
N TRP A 57 1.60 18.83 7.96
CA TRP A 57 0.19 18.41 8.05
C TRP A 57 -0.47 18.26 6.68
N GLU A 58 -0.16 19.14 5.72
CA GLU A 58 -0.64 19.03 4.33
C GLU A 58 -0.07 17.80 3.61
N GLU A 59 1.17 17.41 3.89
CA GLU A 59 1.77 16.18 3.38
C GLU A 59 1.14 14.93 4.01
N ILE A 60 0.94 14.93 5.33
CA ILE A 60 0.24 13.84 6.03
C ILE A 60 -1.18 13.66 5.49
N ALA A 61 -1.89 14.76 5.20
CA ALA A 61 -3.23 14.69 4.61
C ALA A 61 -3.20 14.02 3.23
N ARG A 62 -2.28 14.43 2.35
CA ARG A 62 -2.10 13.82 1.03
C ARG A 62 -1.75 12.34 1.10
N LEU A 63 -0.81 11.96 1.97
CA LEU A 63 -0.46 10.56 2.19
C LEU A 63 -1.65 9.73 2.67
N ARG A 64 -2.50 10.28 3.55
CA ARG A 64 -3.73 9.60 3.98
C ARG A 64 -4.71 9.39 2.82
N GLU A 65 -4.89 10.39 1.96
CA GLU A 65 -5.74 10.25 0.78
C GLU A 65 -5.23 9.17 -0.19
N GLU A 66 -3.92 9.14 -0.43
CA GLU A 66 -3.29 8.11 -1.27
C GLU A 66 -3.43 6.70 -0.66
N GLN A 67 -3.27 6.57 0.66
CA GLN A 67 -3.48 5.30 1.37
C GLN A 67 -4.92 4.80 1.23
N VAL A 68 -5.91 5.69 1.32
CA VAL A 68 -7.32 5.31 1.12
C VAL A 68 -7.56 4.82 -0.30
N LYS A 69 -7.09 5.55 -1.32
CA LYS A 69 -7.22 5.14 -2.72
C LYS A 69 -6.55 3.79 -2.99
N MET A 70 -5.34 3.59 -2.48
CA MET A 70 -4.63 2.32 -2.63
C MET A 70 -5.40 1.16 -1.98
N ARG A 71 -6.03 1.39 -0.82
CA ARG A 71 -6.84 0.39 -0.14
C ARG A 71 -8.10 0.05 -0.94
N GLU A 72 -8.76 1.04 -1.52
CA GLU A 72 -9.92 0.83 -2.39
C GLU A 72 -9.55 0.02 -3.65
N ASP A 73 -8.45 0.37 -4.31
CA ASP A 73 -7.97 -0.34 -5.49
C ASP A 73 -7.56 -1.78 -5.17
N PHE A 74 -6.90 -1.98 -4.03
CA PHE A 74 -6.57 -3.32 -3.56
C PHE A 74 -7.83 -4.17 -3.31
N ASN A 75 -8.84 -3.60 -2.64
CA ASN A 75 -10.10 -4.30 -2.38
C ASN A 75 -10.82 -4.67 -3.68
N LYS A 76 -10.90 -3.75 -4.65
CA LYS A 76 -11.50 -4.04 -5.97
C LYS A 76 -10.80 -5.20 -6.68
N ARG A 77 -9.46 -5.21 -6.67
CA ARG A 77 -8.66 -6.28 -7.26
C ARG A 77 -8.88 -7.61 -6.54
N PHE A 78 -8.95 -7.57 -5.21
CA PHE A 78 -9.18 -8.77 -4.40
C PHE A 78 -10.57 -9.36 -4.69
N GLU A 79 -11.62 -8.55 -4.74
CA GLU A 79 -12.96 -8.99 -5.13
C GLU A 79 -12.99 -9.58 -6.55
N ALA A 80 -12.27 -8.96 -7.50
CA ALA A 80 -12.17 -9.50 -8.85
C ALA A 80 -11.52 -10.88 -8.87
N HIS A 81 -10.41 -11.06 -8.14
CA HIS A 81 -9.75 -12.36 -8.00
C HIS A 81 -10.64 -13.40 -7.31
N GLU A 82 -11.42 -13.00 -6.30
CA GLU A 82 -12.35 -13.91 -5.63
C GLU A 82 -13.46 -14.40 -6.58
N ARG A 83 -13.98 -13.50 -7.43
CA ARG A 83 -14.95 -13.87 -8.49
C ARG A 83 -14.33 -14.83 -9.50
N GLU A 84 -13.12 -14.56 -9.97
CA GLU A 84 -12.40 -15.44 -10.91
C GLU A 84 -12.12 -16.82 -10.32
N LEU A 85 -11.67 -16.88 -9.06
CA LEU A 85 -11.45 -18.16 -8.36
C LEU A 85 -12.74 -18.95 -8.19
N LYS A 86 -13.86 -18.26 -7.93
CA LYS A 86 -15.16 -18.91 -7.85
C LYS A 86 -15.59 -19.49 -9.20
N ALA A 87 -15.48 -18.70 -10.28
CA ALA A 87 -15.79 -19.16 -11.62
C ALA A 87 -14.92 -20.38 -12.01
N LEU A 88 -13.61 -20.32 -11.74
CA LEU A 88 -12.70 -21.45 -12.01
C LEU A 88 -13.08 -22.71 -11.22
N ARG A 89 -13.53 -22.58 -9.97
CA ARG A 89 -14.03 -23.71 -9.18
C ARG A 89 -15.29 -24.33 -9.78
N GLU A 90 -16.20 -23.49 -10.27
CA GLU A 90 -17.42 -23.94 -10.95
C GLU A 90 -17.09 -24.67 -12.25
N ASP A 91 -16.18 -24.12 -13.07
CA ASP A 91 -15.69 -24.76 -14.29
C ASP A 91 -15.02 -26.11 -14.01
N MET A 92 -14.17 -26.18 -12.98
CA MET A 92 -13.53 -27.44 -12.57
C MET A 92 -14.54 -28.49 -12.11
N LYS A 93 -15.63 -28.06 -11.46
CA LYS A 93 -16.72 -28.96 -11.06
C LYS A 93 -17.45 -29.48 -12.29
N ALA A 94 -17.80 -28.60 -13.24
CA ALA A 94 -18.45 -29.00 -14.49
C ALA A 94 -17.59 -29.99 -15.29
N LEU A 95 -16.29 -29.72 -15.43
CA LEU A 95 -15.34 -30.61 -16.10
C LEU A 95 -15.26 -31.98 -15.43
N ARG A 96 -15.28 -32.03 -14.09
CA ARG A 96 -15.31 -33.29 -13.34
C ARG A 96 -16.60 -34.08 -13.62
N GLU A 97 -17.73 -33.40 -13.69
CA GLU A 97 -19.01 -34.05 -14.03
C GLU A 97 -19.01 -34.58 -15.47
N ASP A 98 -18.48 -33.82 -16.42
CA ASP A 98 -18.29 -34.27 -17.81
C ASP A 98 -17.39 -35.50 -17.90
N PHE A 99 -16.27 -35.48 -17.17
CA PHE A 99 -15.35 -36.60 -17.12
C PHE A 99 -16.03 -37.86 -16.56
N ASN A 100 -16.79 -37.74 -15.47
CA ASN A 100 -17.54 -38.86 -14.90
C ASN A 100 -18.58 -39.41 -15.89
N ARG A 101 -19.30 -38.54 -16.62
CA ARG A 101 -20.23 -38.97 -17.67
C ARG A 101 -19.52 -39.75 -18.77
N MET A 102 -18.38 -39.24 -19.24
CA MET A 102 -17.57 -39.91 -20.25
C MET A 102 -17.08 -41.28 -19.76
N GLN A 103 -16.64 -41.40 -18.51
CA GLN A 103 -16.25 -42.68 -17.92
C GLN A 103 -17.39 -43.71 -17.97
N MET A 104 -18.61 -43.33 -17.57
CA MET A 104 -19.77 -44.23 -17.65
C MET A 104 -20.06 -44.67 -19.09
N THR A 105 -19.96 -43.76 -20.06
CA THR A 105 -20.14 -44.06 -21.48
C THR A 105 -19.10 -45.08 -21.96
N ILE A 106 -17.83 -44.88 -21.62
CA ILE A 106 -16.74 -45.82 -21.96
C ILE A 106 -17.01 -47.19 -21.34
N GLU A 107 -17.43 -47.26 -20.08
CA GLU A 107 -17.77 -48.53 -19.42
C GLU A 107 -18.95 -49.24 -20.09
N SER A 108 -19.93 -48.51 -20.62
CA SER A 108 -21.02 -49.09 -21.41
C SER A 108 -20.51 -49.69 -22.73
N ILE A 109 -19.73 -48.91 -23.48
CA ILE A 109 -19.14 -49.35 -24.76
C ILE A 109 -18.26 -50.58 -24.56
N LEU A 110 -17.43 -50.62 -23.51
CA LEU A 110 -16.58 -51.77 -23.21
C LEU A 110 -17.40 -53.03 -22.90
N ARG A 111 -18.56 -52.90 -22.25
CA ARG A 111 -19.48 -54.03 -22.01
C ARG A 111 -20.08 -54.54 -23.32
N GLU A 112 -20.51 -53.64 -24.20
CA GLU A 112 -21.05 -53.99 -25.50
C GLU A 112 -20.00 -54.69 -26.39
N LEU A 113 -18.78 -54.17 -26.43
CA LEU A 113 -17.67 -54.77 -27.16
C LEU A 113 -17.38 -56.20 -26.69
N LYS A 114 -17.37 -56.47 -25.37
CA LYS A 114 -17.22 -57.82 -24.84
C LYS A 114 -18.35 -58.77 -25.28
N SER A 115 -19.57 -58.26 -25.34
CA SER A 115 -20.72 -59.04 -25.83
C SER A 115 -20.58 -59.37 -27.32
N ILE A 116 -20.16 -58.40 -28.13
CA ILE A 116 -19.91 -58.58 -29.56
C ILE A 116 -18.81 -59.62 -29.78
N ASP A 117 -17.68 -59.50 -29.07
CA ASP A 117 -16.56 -60.44 -29.13
C ASP A 117 -17.01 -61.88 -28.87
N THR A 118 -17.79 -62.09 -27.79
CA THR A 118 -18.35 -63.41 -27.46
C THR A 118 -19.24 -63.97 -28.58
N ARG A 119 -20.03 -63.11 -29.23
CA ARG A 119 -20.91 -63.52 -30.34
C ARG A 119 -20.11 -63.83 -31.59
N LEU A 120 -19.09 -63.05 -31.91
CA LEU A 120 -18.18 -63.30 -33.04
C LEU A 120 -17.48 -64.64 -32.88
N THR A 121 -16.93 -64.95 -31.71
CA THR A 121 -16.30 -66.26 -31.45
C THR A 121 -17.26 -67.43 -31.70
N ARG A 122 -18.56 -67.28 -31.39
CA ARG A 122 -19.56 -68.31 -31.70
C ARG A 122 -19.79 -68.45 -33.20
N VAL A 123 -19.89 -67.34 -33.91
CA VAL A 123 -20.08 -67.32 -35.37
C VAL A 123 -18.88 -67.96 -36.08
N GLU A 124 -17.66 -67.61 -35.68
CA GLU A 124 -16.41 -68.19 -36.20
C GLU A 124 -16.42 -69.71 -36.07
N ARG A 125 -16.72 -70.26 -34.88
CA ARG A 125 -16.83 -71.71 -34.66
C ARG A 125 -17.90 -72.38 -35.53
N THR A 126 -19.03 -71.71 -35.76
CA THR A 126 -20.08 -72.28 -36.63
C THR A 126 -19.65 -72.31 -38.09
N LEU A 127 -18.95 -71.27 -38.56
CA LEU A 127 -18.43 -71.20 -39.92
C LEU A 127 -17.34 -72.25 -40.16
N GLU A 128 -16.46 -72.48 -39.18
CA GLU A 128 -15.47 -73.56 -39.22
C GLU A 128 -16.14 -74.93 -39.39
N LYS A 129 -17.16 -75.23 -38.56
CA LYS A 129 -17.90 -76.49 -38.62
C LYS A 129 -18.61 -76.71 -39.96
N SER A 130 -19.30 -75.68 -40.47
CA SER A 130 -19.96 -75.80 -41.78
C SER A 130 -18.93 -76.05 -42.88
N SER A 131 -17.80 -75.33 -42.86
CA SER A 131 -16.73 -75.47 -43.87
C SER A 131 -16.10 -76.86 -43.86
N SER A 132 -15.86 -77.44 -42.69
CA SER A 132 -15.37 -78.82 -42.57
C SER A 132 -16.38 -79.85 -43.09
N SER A 133 -17.69 -79.61 -42.97
CA SER A 133 -18.72 -80.54 -43.49
C SER A 133 -18.83 -80.55 -45.01
N TYR A 134 -18.42 -79.48 -45.70
CA TYR A 134 -18.41 -79.42 -47.17
C TYR A 134 -17.13 -79.99 -47.80
N LEU A 135 -16.08 -80.23 -47.00
CA LEU A 135 -14.78 -80.75 -47.45
C LEU A 135 -14.58 -82.25 -47.15
N ALA A 136 -15.55 -82.90 -46.49
CA ALA A 136 -15.57 -84.34 -46.18
C ALA A 136 -16.59 -85.06 -47.09
#